data_AF-A0A832TZV1-F1
#
_entry.id   AF-A0A832TZV1-F1
#
_cell.length_a   1.000
_cell.length_b   1.000
_cell.length_c   1.000
_cell.angle_alpha   90.00
_cell.angle_beta   90.00
_cell.angle_gamma   90.00
#
_symmetry.space_group_name_H-M   'P 1'
#
loop_
_entity.id
_entity.type
_entity.pdbx_description
1 polymer ?
#
loop_
_entity_poly.entity_id
_entity_poly.type
_entity_poly.pdbx_seq_one_letter_code
_entity_poly.pdbx_strand_id
1 'polypeptide(L)'
;SDTAKTAIAGLLDIAAGITAFGNRIPTSYLRLVPHQEAPTNICWGDRNRSALVRVPLGWFAEGSSKMVAIANPNYSEEFQSHSYKSTFEFRAADPSADLYLLMAAFAVGIRHGFEMDNALDVAKKLYIDVNIFKDEHKDRLAQLEHLPASCYESAQALKELKDIFMEYDVFSEGMINDTINYLEGLDDNKLSERLYGKNEEIRKLVDSYIHIG
;
A
#
# COMPACT_ATOMS: atom_id res chain seq x y z
N SER A 1 7.28 -2.19 17.47
CA SER A 1 8.71 -2.33 17.83
C SER A 1 9.56 -1.63 16.78
N ASP A 2 10.85 -1.43 17.03
CA ASP A 2 11.75 -0.84 16.04
C ASP A 2 11.94 -1.78 14.83
N THR A 3 12.04 -3.09 15.05
CA THR A 3 12.00 -4.12 13.99
C THR A 3 10.84 -3.94 13.02
N ALA A 4 9.63 -3.69 13.52
CA ALA A 4 8.46 -3.49 12.68
C ALA A 4 8.52 -2.15 11.91
N LYS A 5 9.02 -1.09 12.54
CA LYS A 5 9.19 0.21 11.88
C LYS A 5 10.23 0.14 10.77
N THR A 6 11.33 -0.60 10.98
CA THR A 6 12.36 -0.87 9.97
C THR A 6 11.76 -1.59 8.75
N ALA A 7 10.96 -2.63 8.97
CA ALA A 7 10.25 -3.32 7.90
C ALA A 7 9.28 -2.40 7.13
N ILE A 8 8.53 -1.54 7.85
CA ILE A 8 7.64 -0.55 7.24
C ILE A 8 8.42 0.48 6.43
N ALA A 9 9.58 0.94 6.92
CA ALA A 9 10.41 1.92 6.22
C ALA A 9 10.82 1.40 4.84
N GLY A 10 11.33 0.17 4.76
CA GLY A 10 11.74 -0.41 3.48
C GLY A 10 10.57 -0.63 2.52
N LEU A 11 9.40 -1.05 3.02
CA LEU A 11 8.18 -1.15 2.20
C LEU A 11 7.73 0.20 1.64
N LEU A 12 7.85 1.28 2.42
CA LEU A 12 7.51 2.62 1.97
C LEU A 12 8.52 3.16 0.97
N ASP A 13 9.82 2.90 1.18
CA ASP A 13 10.91 3.37 0.32
C ASP A 13 10.79 2.83 -1.11
N ILE A 14 10.37 1.57 -1.26
CA ILE A 14 10.17 0.94 -2.59
C ILE A 14 8.69 0.85 -3.01
N ALA A 15 7.79 1.55 -2.32
CA ALA A 15 6.35 1.42 -2.50
C ALA A 15 5.88 1.65 -3.94
N ALA A 16 6.49 2.62 -4.63
CA ALA A 16 6.18 2.92 -6.02
C ALA A 16 6.55 1.78 -6.98
N GLY A 17 7.58 0.99 -6.69
CA GLY A 17 7.90 -0.22 -7.45
C GLY A 17 6.94 -1.38 -7.12
N ILE A 18 6.50 -1.48 -5.87
CA ILE A 18 5.55 -2.53 -5.43
C ILE A 18 4.21 -2.43 -6.17
N THR A 19 3.75 -1.23 -6.53
CA THR A 19 2.48 -1.06 -7.26
C THR A 19 2.49 -1.72 -8.64
N ALA A 20 3.66 -1.94 -9.26
CA ALA A 20 3.78 -2.70 -10.50
C ALA A 20 3.27 -4.15 -10.37
N PHE A 21 3.34 -4.71 -9.16
CA PHE A 21 2.83 -6.06 -8.85
C PHE A 21 1.44 -6.02 -8.20
N GLY A 22 1.13 -4.96 -7.46
CA GLY A 22 -0.11 -4.81 -6.68
C GLY A 22 -1.30 -4.17 -7.43
N ASN A 23 -1.03 -3.45 -8.52
CA ASN A 23 -2.00 -2.64 -9.28
C ASN A 23 -1.69 -2.79 -10.78
N ARG A 24 -2.15 -3.89 -11.38
CA ARG A 24 -1.68 -4.35 -12.70
C ARG A 24 -2.55 -3.94 -13.87
N ILE A 25 -3.62 -3.18 -13.63
CA ILE A 25 -4.57 -2.79 -14.68
C ILE A 25 -4.89 -1.30 -14.58
N PRO A 26 -5.31 -0.63 -15.68
CA PRO A 26 -5.53 0.82 -15.66
C PRO A 26 -6.61 1.26 -14.68
N THR A 27 -7.63 0.42 -14.48
CA THR A 27 -8.74 0.70 -13.56
C THR A 27 -8.32 0.72 -12.09
N SER A 28 -7.19 0.08 -11.73
CA SER A 28 -6.59 0.18 -10.39
C SER A 28 -6.29 1.62 -9.99
N TYR A 29 -5.80 2.41 -10.95
CA TYR A 29 -5.37 3.79 -10.69
C TYR A 29 -6.52 4.80 -10.71
N LEU A 30 -7.68 4.41 -11.25
CA LEU A 30 -8.92 5.17 -11.08
C LEU A 30 -9.42 5.14 -9.61
N ARG A 31 -8.96 4.16 -8.82
CA ARG A 31 -9.22 4.09 -7.37
C ARG A 31 -8.29 5.01 -6.57
N LEU A 32 -7.05 5.20 -7.03
CA LEU A 32 -5.99 5.95 -6.36
C LEU A 32 -6.09 7.46 -6.64
N VAL A 33 -7.27 8.04 -6.40
CA VAL A 33 -7.54 9.46 -6.62
C VAL A 33 -7.57 10.19 -5.27
N PRO A 34 -6.98 11.41 -5.18
CA PRO A 34 -7.04 12.20 -3.96
C PRO A 34 -8.48 12.36 -3.44
N HIS A 35 -8.63 12.37 -2.11
CA HIS A 35 -9.91 12.49 -1.40
C HIS A 35 -10.86 11.27 -1.46
N GLN A 36 -10.41 10.14 -2.02
CA GLN A 36 -11.08 8.84 -1.90
C GLN A 36 -10.49 8.00 -0.75
N GLU A 37 -11.13 6.88 -0.41
CA GLU A 37 -10.70 6.01 0.71
C GLU A 37 -9.35 5.29 0.47
N ALA A 38 -8.84 5.29 -0.78
CA ALA A 38 -7.61 4.62 -1.14
C ALA A 38 -6.37 5.53 -0.91
N PRO A 39 -5.25 4.97 -0.41
CA PRO A 39 -4.07 5.77 -0.10
C PRO A 39 -3.37 6.23 -1.38
N THR A 40 -3.05 7.51 -1.46
CA THR A 40 -2.25 8.09 -2.55
C THR A 40 -0.89 8.61 -2.09
N ASN A 41 -0.69 8.74 -0.77
CA ASN A 41 0.56 9.22 -0.18
C ASN A 41 1.35 8.06 0.42
N ILE A 42 2.66 8.08 0.22
CA ILE A 42 3.59 7.11 0.80
C ILE A 42 3.84 7.51 2.26
N CYS A 43 3.08 6.92 3.17
CA CYS A 43 3.19 7.15 4.61
C CYS A 43 2.59 6.00 5.41
N TRP A 44 2.85 5.97 6.72
CA TRP A 44 2.24 5.02 7.63
C TRP A 44 1.61 5.67 8.86
N GLY A 45 0.63 4.99 9.45
CA GLY A 45 -0.08 5.46 10.65
C GLY A 45 -0.91 4.36 11.31
N ASP A 46 -1.35 4.62 12.53
CA ASP A 46 -2.09 3.67 13.38
C ASP A 46 -3.63 3.75 13.18
N ARG A 47 -4.14 4.95 12.88
CA ARG A 47 -5.59 5.21 12.72
C ARG A 47 -5.99 5.72 11.34
N ASN A 48 -5.02 6.18 10.56
CA ASN A 48 -5.29 6.87 9.31
C ASN A 48 -5.61 5.90 8.18
N ARG A 49 -6.85 5.91 7.70
CA ARG A 49 -7.29 5.08 6.56
C ARG A 49 -6.67 5.51 5.22
N SER A 50 -6.08 6.69 5.19
CA SER A 50 -5.45 7.28 4.01
C SER A 50 -3.94 7.04 3.97
N ALA A 51 -3.37 6.43 5.00
CA ALA A 51 -1.98 6.01 5.00
C ALA A 51 -1.81 4.74 4.14
N LEU A 52 -0.68 4.64 3.44
CA LEU A 52 -0.36 3.48 2.63
C LEU A 52 -0.20 2.23 3.49
N VAL A 53 0.59 2.34 4.56
CA VAL A 53 0.73 1.28 5.56
C VAL A 53 -0.04 1.66 6.82
N ARG A 54 -1.05 0.87 7.18
CA ARG A 54 -1.81 1.06 8.41
C ARG A 54 -1.39 0.03 9.45
N VAL A 55 -1.11 0.47 10.67
CA VAL A 55 -0.97 -0.43 11.83
C VAL A 55 -2.34 -0.54 12.48
N PRO A 56 -3.07 -1.66 12.34
CA PRO A 56 -4.37 -1.77 12.96
C PRO A 56 -4.23 -1.67 14.47
N LEU A 57 -4.93 -0.69 15.05
CA LEU A 57 -5.25 -0.74 16.46
C LEU A 57 -6.26 -1.87 16.65
N GLY A 58 -5.75 -3.10 16.71
CA GLY A 58 -6.47 -4.24 17.23
C GLY A 58 -7.01 -3.93 18.63
N TRP A 59 -7.80 -4.87 19.14
CA TRP A 59 -8.52 -4.92 20.41
C TRP A 59 -7.59 -4.83 21.65
N PHE A 60 -6.71 -3.83 21.68
CA PHE A 60 -5.63 -3.62 22.64
C PHE A 60 -6.03 -2.69 23.80
N ALA A 61 -7.22 -2.08 23.74
CA ALA A 61 -7.73 -1.28 24.84
C ALA A 61 -8.15 -2.20 26.00
N GLU A 62 -7.82 -1.84 27.24
CA GLU A 62 -8.42 -2.45 28.42
C GLU A 62 -9.95 -2.42 28.27
N GLY A 63 -10.60 -3.59 28.18
CA GLY A 63 -12.04 -3.71 27.97
C GLY A 63 -12.47 -4.30 26.63
N SER A 64 -11.57 -4.37 25.65
CA SER A 64 -11.81 -5.03 24.36
C SER A 64 -12.18 -6.52 24.52
N SER A 65 -11.44 -7.21 25.38
CA SER A 65 -11.70 -8.59 25.80
C SER A 65 -12.97 -8.73 26.66
N LYS A 66 -13.52 -7.63 27.18
CA LYS A 66 -14.74 -7.63 27.99
C LYS A 66 -16.00 -7.38 27.18
N MET A 67 -15.94 -7.17 25.87
CA MET A 67 -17.16 -6.96 25.07
C MET A 67 -18.15 -8.12 25.16
N VAL A 68 -17.67 -9.36 25.26
CA VAL A 68 -18.53 -10.53 25.46
C VAL A 68 -19.20 -10.47 26.82
N ALA A 69 -18.50 -10.02 27.87
CA ALA A 69 -19.09 -9.79 29.20
C ALA A 69 -20.04 -8.57 29.23
N ILE A 70 -19.80 -7.55 28.40
CA ILE A 70 -20.70 -6.40 28.22
C ILE A 70 -21.98 -6.86 27.50
N ALA A 71 -21.87 -7.69 26.47
CA ALA A 71 -23.00 -8.22 25.70
C ALA A 71 -23.75 -9.35 26.46
N ASN A 72 -23.05 -10.12 27.28
CA ASN A 72 -23.60 -11.18 28.11
C ASN A 72 -23.06 -11.08 29.55
N PRO A 73 -23.77 -10.39 30.46
CA PRO A 73 -23.37 -10.21 31.85
C PRO A 73 -23.23 -11.52 32.66
N ASN A 74 -23.80 -12.63 32.18
CA ASN A 74 -23.69 -13.95 32.83
C ASN A 74 -22.45 -14.74 32.39
N TYR A 75 -21.64 -14.22 31.46
CA TYR A 75 -20.40 -14.84 31.05
C TYR A 75 -19.32 -14.67 32.14
N SER A 76 -18.82 -15.78 32.67
CA SER A 76 -17.97 -15.82 33.87
C SER A 76 -16.55 -16.37 33.65
N GLU A 77 -16.19 -16.75 32.42
CA GLU A 77 -14.84 -17.25 32.14
C GLU A 77 -13.81 -16.11 32.09
N GLU A 78 -12.63 -16.35 32.67
CA GLU A 78 -11.50 -15.45 32.50
C GLU A 78 -11.05 -15.44 31.04
N PHE A 79 -11.09 -14.27 30.41
CA PHE A 79 -10.52 -14.09 29.08
C PHE A 79 -9.02 -14.31 29.13
N GLN A 80 -8.54 -15.38 28.50
CA GLN A 80 -7.12 -15.51 28.21
C GLN A 80 -6.71 -14.34 27.31
N SER A 81 -5.77 -13.51 27.79
CA SER A 81 -5.15 -12.48 26.98
C SER A 81 -4.42 -13.17 25.83
N HIS A 82 -5.05 -13.22 24.66
CA HIS A 82 -4.35 -13.58 23.45
C HIS A 82 -3.54 -12.34 23.11
N SER A 83 -2.22 -12.40 23.30
CA SER A 83 -1.32 -11.39 22.73
C SER A 83 -1.53 -11.42 21.22
N TYR A 84 -2.41 -10.56 20.73
CA TYR A 84 -2.75 -10.51 19.31
C TYR A 84 -1.49 -10.06 18.57
N LYS A 85 -1.05 -10.89 17.62
CA LYS A 85 0.11 -10.62 16.76
C LYS A 85 -0.03 -9.20 16.18
N SER A 86 0.87 -8.30 16.56
CA SER A 86 0.89 -6.96 15.98
C SER A 86 1.23 -7.08 14.50
N THR A 87 0.35 -6.60 13.62
CA THR A 87 0.52 -6.60 12.17
C THR A 87 0.47 -5.18 11.62
N PHE A 88 0.82 -5.04 10.35
CA PHE A 88 0.52 -3.86 9.55
C PHE A 88 -0.20 -4.30 8.27
N GLU A 89 -0.92 -3.38 7.64
CA GLU A 89 -1.72 -3.57 6.44
C GLU A 89 -1.17 -2.65 5.34
N PHE A 90 -0.75 -3.22 4.21
CA PHE A 90 -0.44 -2.48 3.00
C PHE A 90 -1.72 -2.33 2.17
N ARG A 91 -2.14 -1.08 1.90
CA ARG A 91 -3.52 -0.77 1.45
C ARG A 91 -3.67 -0.44 -0.04
N ALA A 92 -2.57 -0.24 -0.77
CA ALA A 92 -2.62 0.17 -2.18
C ALA A 92 -3.02 -0.97 -3.13
N ALA A 93 -2.58 -2.20 -2.85
CA ALA A 93 -2.86 -3.36 -3.70
C ALA A 93 -4.36 -3.64 -3.83
N ASP A 94 -4.76 -4.20 -4.96
CA ASP A 94 -6.15 -4.53 -5.29
C ASP A 94 -6.25 -5.93 -5.94
N PRO A 95 -7.46 -6.43 -6.26
CA PRO A 95 -7.63 -7.79 -6.82
C PRO A 95 -6.96 -8.04 -8.18
N SER A 96 -6.40 -7.03 -8.85
CA SER A 96 -5.61 -7.21 -10.07
C SER A 96 -4.17 -7.69 -9.80
N ALA A 97 -3.76 -7.70 -8.53
CA ALA A 97 -2.40 -8.01 -8.14
C ALA A 97 -1.93 -9.39 -8.62
N ASP A 98 -0.66 -9.48 -9.01
CA ASP A 98 0.03 -10.75 -9.08
C ASP A 98 0.40 -11.18 -7.67
N LEU A 99 -0.39 -12.07 -7.07
CA LEU A 99 -0.24 -12.41 -5.66
C LEU A 99 1.16 -12.93 -5.31
N TYR A 100 1.77 -13.73 -6.19
CA TYR A 100 3.08 -14.33 -5.91
C TYR A 100 4.19 -13.28 -5.98
N LEU A 101 4.20 -12.47 -7.05
CA LEU A 101 5.19 -11.40 -7.20
C LEU A 101 4.98 -10.30 -6.16
N LEU A 102 3.75 -9.99 -5.77
CA LEU A 102 3.45 -9.03 -4.71
C LEU A 102 4.00 -9.50 -3.36
N MET A 103 3.82 -10.78 -3.00
CA MET A 103 4.37 -11.31 -1.75
C MET A 103 5.92 -11.32 -1.76
N ALA A 104 6.53 -11.64 -2.91
CA ALA A 104 7.98 -11.54 -3.07
C ALA A 104 8.46 -10.08 -2.95
N ALA A 105 7.75 -9.13 -3.56
CA ALA A 105 8.03 -7.70 -3.47
C ALA A 105 7.94 -7.18 -2.02
N PHE A 106 6.96 -7.67 -1.24
CA PHE A 106 6.91 -7.36 0.19
C PHE A 106 8.11 -7.91 0.96
N ALA A 107 8.54 -9.13 0.67
CA ALA A 107 9.74 -9.69 1.29
C ALA A 107 10.99 -8.86 0.95
N VAL A 108 11.14 -8.44 -0.32
CA VAL A 108 12.21 -7.53 -0.77
C VAL A 108 12.15 -6.20 -0.02
N GLY A 109 10.98 -5.55 0.06
CA GLY A 109 10.86 -4.27 0.76
C GLY A 109 11.16 -4.37 2.25
N ILE A 110 10.73 -5.45 2.90
CA ILE A 110 11.05 -5.69 4.31
C ILE A 110 12.56 -5.90 4.50
N ARG A 111 13.20 -6.71 3.64
CA ARG A 111 14.65 -6.94 3.63
C ARG A 111 15.41 -5.63 3.43
N HIS A 112 15.06 -4.86 2.39
CA HIS A 112 15.65 -3.55 2.09
C HIS A 112 15.61 -2.63 3.31
N GLY A 113 14.47 -2.61 4.01
CA GLY A 113 14.34 -1.88 5.28
C GLY A 113 15.37 -2.29 6.34
N PHE A 114 15.69 -3.58 6.47
CA PHE A 114 16.70 -4.07 7.41
C PHE A 114 18.14 -3.76 7.00
N GLU A 115 18.40 -3.49 5.72
CA GLU A 115 19.72 -3.16 5.19
C GLU A 115 19.97 -1.64 5.12
N MET A 116 18.92 -0.82 5.26
CA MET A 116 19.03 0.63 5.36
C MET A 116 19.62 1.08 6.71
N ASP A 117 20.71 1.83 6.67
CA ASP A 117 21.33 2.42 7.88
C ASP A 117 20.41 3.42 8.62
N ASN A 118 19.49 4.07 7.89
CA ASN A 118 18.63 5.14 8.38
C ASN A 118 17.14 4.75 8.43
N ALA A 119 16.81 3.45 8.43
CA ALA A 119 15.43 2.96 8.32
C ALA A 119 14.47 3.56 9.37
N LEU A 120 14.92 3.70 10.63
CA LEU A 120 14.09 4.24 11.70
C LEU A 120 13.81 5.74 11.52
N ASP A 121 14.75 6.48 10.94
CA ASP A 121 14.55 7.90 10.62
C ASP A 121 13.56 8.06 9.47
N VAL A 122 13.63 7.20 8.45
CA VAL A 122 12.65 7.13 7.37
C VAL A 122 11.26 6.81 7.92
N ALA A 123 11.14 5.78 8.77
CA ALA A 123 9.87 5.47 9.44
C ALA A 123 9.34 6.66 10.24
N LYS A 124 10.19 7.37 10.99
CA LYS A 124 9.77 8.55 11.76
C LYS A 124 9.33 9.70 10.87
N LYS A 125 10.04 9.96 9.76
CA LYS A 125 9.70 10.99 8.78
C LYS A 125 8.32 10.73 8.15
N LEU A 126 8.05 9.48 7.80
CA LEU A 126 6.83 9.06 7.09
C LEU A 126 5.66 8.71 8.02
N TYR A 127 5.80 8.87 9.34
CA TYR A 127 4.73 8.59 10.32
C TYR A 127 3.69 9.72 10.38
N ILE A 128 2.41 9.38 10.27
CA ILE A 128 1.28 10.32 10.37
C ILE A 128 0.27 9.87 11.43
N ASP A 129 0.14 10.71 12.47
CA ASP A 129 -0.70 10.48 13.65
C ASP A 129 -2.11 11.08 13.53
N VAL A 130 -2.33 12.00 12.58
CA VAL A 130 -3.52 12.85 12.53
C VAL A 130 -4.32 12.62 11.26
N ASN A 131 -5.64 12.86 11.34
CA ASN A 131 -6.52 12.90 10.18
C ASN A 131 -5.96 13.92 9.16
N ILE A 132 -5.42 13.41 8.06
CA ILE A 132 -4.72 14.19 7.01
C ILE A 132 -5.60 15.20 6.27
N PHE A 133 -6.89 15.26 6.58
CA PHE A 133 -7.84 16.18 5.92
C PHE A 133 -8.05 17.50 6.67
N LYS A 134 -7.36 17.72 7.82
CA LYS A 134 -7.38 19.02 8.51
C LYS A 134 -6.35 19.98 7.92
N ASP A 135 -6.75 21.24 7.75
CA ASP A 135 -5.92 22.30 7.15
C ASP A 135 -4.56 22.51 7.86
N GLU A 136 -4.49 22.21 9.15
CA GLU A 136 -3.29 22.35 10.01
C GLU A 136 -2.12 21.41 9.63
N HIS A 137 -2.32 20.46 8.71
CA HIS A 137 -1.28 19.49 8.31
C HIS A 137 -0.96 19.49 6.80
N LYS A 138 -1.49 20.45 6.04
CA LYS A 138 -1.27 20.57 4.59
C LYS A 138 0.20 20.65 4.20
N ASP A 139 1.01 21.38 4.97
CA ASP A 139 2.44 21.54 4.70
C ASP A 139 3.21 20.21 4.81
N ARG A 140 2.77 19.33 5.70
CA ARG A 140 3.37 18.01 5.90
C ARG A 140 2.98 17.05 4.78
N LEU A 141 1.75 17.15 4.28
CA LEU A 141 1.25 16.35 3.17
C LEU A 141 1.96 16.69 1.85
N ALA A 142 2.24 17.98 1.62
CA ALA A 142 2.96 18.42 0.43
C ALA A 142 4.40 17.90 0.35
N GLN A 143 4.96 17.40 1.46
CA GLN A 143 6.32 16.84 1.52
C GLN A 143 6.34 15.33 1.33
N LEU A 144 5.18 14.67 1.26
CA LEU A 144 5.10 13.23 1.07
C LEU A 144 5.16 12.92 -0.41
N GLU A 145 5.86 11.85 -0.73
CA GLU A 145 5.82 11.28 -2.07
C GLU A 145 4.46 10.63 -2.32
N HIS A 146 4.06 10.66 -3.58
CA HIS A 146 2.82 10.06 -4.04
C HIS A 146 3.09 8.72 -4.70
N LEU A 147 2.13 7.81 -4.58
CA LEU A 147 2.15 6.58 -5.37
C LEU A 147 1.95 6.90 -6.86
N PRO A 148 2.44 6.03 -7.76
CA PRO A 148 2.15 6.13 -9.18
C PRO A 148 0.66 6.26 -9.48
N ALA A 149 0.33 7.08 -10.47
CA ALA A 149 -1.03 7.37 -10.90
C ALA A 149 -1.45 6.58 -12.17
N SER A 150 -0.60 5.69 -12.66
CA SER A 150 -0.87 4.81 -13.81
C SER A 150 0.01 3.55 -13.80
N CYS A 151 -0.36 2.53 -14.58
CA CYS A 151 0.48 1.36 -14.84
C CYS A 151 1.81 1.78 -15.45
N TYR A 152 1.78 2.75 -16.38
CA TYR A 152 2.98 3.31 -16.99
C TYR A 152 3.94 3.91 -15.95
N GLU A 153 3.44 4.71 -15.01
CA GLU A 153 4.26 5.29 -13.94
C GLU A 153 4.79 4.22 -12.98
N SER A 154 3.99 3.21 -12.64
CA SER A 154 4.46 2.05 -11.87
C SER A 154 5.56 1.28 -12.59
N ALA A 155 5.48 1.17 -13.92
CA ALA A 155 6.54 0.57 -14.73
C ALA A 155 7.83 1.38 -14.67
N GLN A 156 7.77 2.71 -14.70
CA GLN A 156 8.95 3.56 -14.55
C GLN A 156 9.56 3.44 -13.15
N ALA A 157 8.72 3.45 -12.11
CA ALA A 157 9.20 3.25 -10.74
C ALA A 157 9.88 1.88 -10.57
N LEU A 158 9.31 0.82 -11.18
CA LEU A 158 9.94 -0.51 -11.18
C LEU A 158 11.27 -0.52 -11.93
N LYS A 159 11.41 0.21 -13.05
CA LYS A 159 12.69 0.36 -13.78
C LYS A 159 13.77 0.99 -12.89
N GLU A 160 13.41 2.04 -12.16
CA GLU A 160 14.33 2.78 -11.28
C GLU A 160 14.77 1.92 -10.09
N LEU A 161 13.85 1.13 -9.54
CA LEU A 161 14.08 0.31 -8.35
C LEU A 161 14.53 -1.12 -8.66
N LYS A 162 14.72 -1.48 -9.93
CA LYS A 162 14.91 -2.87 -10.38
C LYS A 162 16.05 -3.59 -9.65
N ASP A 163 17.13 -2.88 -9.34
CA ASP A 163 18.33 -3.47 -8.72
C ASP A 163 18.02 -3.97 -7.30
N ILE A 164 17.16 -3.25 -6.56
CA ILE A 164 16.70 -3.66 -5.22
C ILE A 164 15.84 -4.93 -5.30
N PHE A 165 15.00 -5.04 -6.34
CA PHE A 165 14.17 -6.24 -6.57
C PHE A 165 15.01 -7.45 -7.01
N MET A 166 16.02 -7.23 -7.84
CA MET A 166 16.87 -8.30 -8.39
C MET A 166 17.93 -8.80 -7.40
N GLU A 167 18.19 -8.07 -6.33
CA GLU A 167 19.18 -8.45 -5.33
C GLU A 167 18.88 -9.82 -4.71
N TYR A 168 19.95 -10.59 -4.46
CA TYR A 168 19.89 -11.99 -4.02
C TYR A 168 19.07 -12.91 -4.95
N ASP A 169 18.95 -12.55 -6.23
CA ASP A 169 18.25 -13.33 -7.26
C ASP A 169 16.76 -13.60 -6.94
N VAL A 170 16.12 -12.72 -6.14
CA VAL A 170 14.69 -12.87 -5.81
C VAL A 170 13.82 -12.65 -7.03
N PHE A 171 14.14 -11.62 -7.83
CA PHE A 171 13.53 -11.37 -9.13
C PHE A 171 14.59 -11.51 -10.22
N SER A 172 14.24 -12.19 -11.31
CA SER A 172 15.11 -12.22 -12.50
C SER A 172 14.89 -10.97 -13.36
N GLU A 173 15.90 -10.59 -14.13
CA GLU A 173 15.80 -9.49 -15.10
C GLU A 173 14.64 -9.71 -16.09
N GLY A 174 14.42 -10.97 -16.52
CA GLY A 174 13.30 -11.33 -17.38
C GLY A 174 11.94 -11.04 -16.73
N MET A 175 11.74 -11.42 -15.47
CA MET A 175 10.48 -11.16 -14.76
C MET A 175 10.19 -9.66 -14.62
N ILE A 176 11.23 -8.88 -14.31
CA ILE A 176 11.13 -7.42 -14.19
C ILE A 176 10.79 -6.80 -15.53
N ASN A 177 11.54 -7.14 -16.59
CA ASN A 177 11.32 -6.61 -17.93
C ASN A 177 9.95 -7.00 -18.49
N ASP A 178 9.49 -8.23 -18.28
CA ASP A 178 8.18 -8.69 -18.73
C ASP A 178 7.05 -7.94 -18.01
N THR A 179 7.20 -7.70 -16.70
CA THR A 179 6.24 -6.90 -15.91
C THR A 179 6.18 -5.47 -16.43
N ILE A 180 7.34 -4.86 -16.66
CA ILE A 180 7.46 -3.51 -17.23
C ILE A 180 6.77 -3.44 -18.59
N ASN A 181 7.12 -4.34 -19.52
CA ASN A 181 6.60 -4.35 -20.88
C ASN A 181 5.07 -4.53 -20.89
N TYR A 182 4.56 -5.39 -20.01
CA TYR A 182 3.12 -5.58 -19.83
C TYR A 182 2.43 -4.27 -19.40
N LEU A 183 2.95 -3.61 -18.36
CA LEU A 183 2.36 -2.39 -17.82
C LEU A 183 2.43 -1.21 -18.80
N GLU A 184 3.57 -1.04 -19.49
CA GLU A 184 3.71 -0.01 -20.53
C GLU A 184 2.79 -0.27 -21.72
N GLY A 185 2.56 -1.54 -22.07
CA GLY A 185 1.67 -1.95 -23.15
C GLY A 185 0.18 -1.65 -22.92
N LEU A 186 -0.22 -1.31 -21.69
CA LEU A 186 -1.59 -0.91 -21.37
C LEU A 186 -1.94 0.52 -21.82
N ASP A 187 -0.92 1.34 -22.18
CA ASP A 187 -1.05 2.72 -22.64
C ASP A 187 -2.00 3.56 -21.78
N ASP A 188 -1.84 3.51 -20.46
CA ASP A 188 -2.71 4.20 -19.51
C ASP A 188 -2.11 5.50 -18.95
N ASN A 189 -1.00 5.95 -19.52
CA ASN A 189 -0.39 7.22 -19.12
C ASN A 189 -1.39 8.37 -19.30
N LYS A 190 -1.59 9.15 -18.22
CA LYS A 190 -2.58 10.24 -18.16
C LYS A 190 -4.01 9.83 -18.53
N LEU A 191 -4.37 8.56 -18.38
CA LEU A 191 -5.68 8.04 -18.75
C LEU A 191 -6.84 8.78 -18.06
N SER A 192 -6.69 9.12 -16.78
CA SER A 192 -7.67 9.91 -16.03
C SER A 192 -7.95 11.27 -16.66
N GLU A 193 -6.92 11.95 -17.20
CA GLU A 193 -7.08 13.21 -17.93
C GLU A 193 -7.76 12.99 -19.29
N ARG A 194 -7.35 11.95 -20.03
CA ARG A 194 -7.91 11.62 -21.36
C ARG A 194 -9.40 11.24 -21.31
N LEU A 195 -9.84 10.68 -20.19
CA LEU A 195 -11.22 10.23 -19.96
C LEU A 195 -12.06 11.22 -19.15
N TYR A 196 -11.51 12.37 -18.75
CA TYR A 196 -12.25 13.33 -17.94
C TYR A 196 -13.54 13.78 -18.63
N GLY A 197 -14.67 13.61 -17.93
CA GLY A 197 -16.01 13.92 -18.46
C GLY A 197 -16.59 12.91 -19.45
N LYS A 198 -15.88 11.81 -19.77
CA LYS A 198 -16.30 10.79 -20.74
C LYS A 198 -16.82 9.52 -20.08
N ASN A 199 -17.97 9.62 -19.40
CA ASN A 199 -18.53 8.53 -18.60
C ASN A 199 -18.72 7.20 -19.36
N GLU A 200 -19.11 7.24 -20.64
CA GLU A 200 -19.26 6.04 -21.46
C GLU A 200 -17.93 5.35 -21.79
N GLU A 201 -16.85 6.12 -22.01
CA GLU A 201 -15.52 5.56 -22.24
C GLU A 201 -14.94 4.96 -20.96
N ILE A 202 -15.14 5.64 -19.82
CA ILE A 202 -14.78 5.11 -18.49
C ILE A 202 -15.52 3.78 -18.23
N ARG A 203 -16.82 3.73 -18.50
CA ARG A 203 -17.61 2.52 -18.33
C ARG A 203 -17.08 1.37 -19.19
N LYS A 204 -16.81 1.61 -20.47
CA LYS A 204 -16.26 0.58 -21.38
C LYS A 204 -14.92 0.04 -20.89
N LEU A 205 -14.05 0.92 -20.39
CA LEU A 205 -12.77 0.54 -19.79
C LEU A 205 -13.00 -0.30 -18.53
N VAL A 206 -13.90 0.11 -17.65
CA VAL A 206 -14.23 -0.66 -16.45
C VAL A 206 -14.77 -2.04 -16.83
N ASP A 207 -15.71 -2.11 -17.77
CA ASP A 207 -16.29 -3.36 -18.26
C ASP A 207 -15.25 -4.29 -18.93
N SER A 208 -14.18 -3.76 -19.52
CA SER A 208 -13.12 -4.61 -20.13
C SER A 208 -12.21 -5.29 -19.10
N TYR A 209 -12.17 -4.77 -17.87
CA TYR A 209 -11.30 -5.28 -16.80
C TYR A 209 -12.07 -5.85 -15.59
N ILE A 210 -13.38 -5.61 -15.49
CA ILE A 210 -14.22 -6.32 -14.53
C ILE A 210 -14.45 -7.74 -15.06
N HIS A 211 -13.76 -8.70 -14.44
CA HIS A 211 -14.04 -10.12 -14.64
C HIS A 211 -15.06 -10.57 -13.58
N ILE A 212 -16.35 -10.48 -13.89
CA ILE A 212 -17.38 -11.15 -13.10
C ILE A 212 -17.33 -12.63 -13.49
N GLY A 213 -16.91 -13.47 -12.55
CA GLY A 213 -16.95 -14.93 -12.69
C GLY A 213 -18.36 -15.49 -12.63
#